data_AF-A0A1G5BZU7-F1
#
_entry.id   AF-A0A1G5BZU7-F1
#
_cell.length_a   1.000
_cell.length_b   1.000
_cell.length_c   1.000
_cell.angle_alpha   90.00
_cell.angle_beta   90.00
_cell.angle_gamma   90.00
#
_symmetry.space_group_name_H-M   'P 1'
#
loop_
_entity.id
_entity.type
_entity.pdbx_description
1 polymer ?
#
loop_
_entity_poly.entity_id
_entity_poly.type
_entity_poly.pdbx_seq_one_letter_code
_entity_poly.pdbx_strand_id
1 'polypeptide(L)'
;MYKDRTMIDRTNSLYPRDYKFREVYLLSTAAEDEDYTDEKAVSGVNGWIDCFEKVKFKGKVFAGGVNDRGEIAGHKALNEAYALGKSI
;
A
#
# COMPACT_ATOMS: atom_id res chain seq x y z
N MET A 1 -13.53 -4.19 -11.36
CA MET A 1 -12.65 -3.04 -11.64
C MET A 1 -11.93 -2.70 -10.33
N TYR A 2 -10.62 -2.95 -10.23
CA TYR A 2 -9.84 -2.64 -9.02
C TYR A 2 -9.80 -1.11 -8.84
N LYS A 3 -10.44 -0.58 -7.80
CA LYS A 3 -10.59 0.88 -7.58
C LYS A 3 -9.24 1.58 -7.39
N ASP A 4 -8.25 0.90 -6.83
CA ASP A 4 -6.92 1.47 -6.55
C ASP A 4 -6.20 1.89 -7.83
N ARG A 5 -6.42 1.14 -8.92
CA ARG A 5 -5.87 1.44 -10.25
C ARG A 5 -6.29 2.82 -10.74
N THR A 6 -7.54 3.22 -10.51
CA THR A 6 -8.05 4.52 -10.95
C THR A 6 -7.38 5.69 -10.23
N MET A 7 -7.08 5.55 -8.94
CA MET A 7 -6.40 6.61 -8.18
C MET A 7 -4.95 6.75 -8.67
N ILE A 8 -4.26 5.63 -8.81
CA ILE A 8 -2.88 5.55 -9.32
C ILE A 8 -2.77 6.20 -10.71
N ASP A 9 -3.64 5.84 -11.66
CA ASP A 9 -3.60 6.38 -13.03
C ASP A 9 -3.73 7.91 -13.09
N ARG A 10 -4.46 8.52 -12.16
CA ARG A 10 -4.61 10.00 -12.10
C ARG A 10 -3.31 10.70 -11.73
N THR A 11 -2.38 10.00 -11.08
CA THR A 11 -1.08 10.56 -10.72
C THR A 11 -0.07 10.55 -11.87
N ASN A 12 -0.34 9.86 -12.99
CA ASN A 12 0.58 9.78 -14.13
C ASN A 12 0.90 11.17 -14.72
N SER A 13 -0.03 12.12 -14.65
CA SER A 13 0.20 13.52 -15.06
C SER A 13 1.26 14.26 -14.22
N LEU A 14 1.69 13.69 -13.10
CA LEU A 14 2.76 14.22 -12.26
C LEU A 14 4.15 13.79 -12.75
N TYR A 15 4.25 12.78 -13.61
CA TYR A 15 5.53 12.28 -14.13
C TYR A 15 6.43 13.39 -14.75
N PRO A 16 5.93 14.27 -15.64
CA PRO A 16 6.75 15.35 -16.19
C PRO A 16 6.95 16.54 -15.21
N ARG A 17 6.34 16.50 -14.02
CA ARG A 17 6.41 17.58 -13.03
C ARG A 17 7.45 17.25 -11.96
N ASP A 18 7.85 18.26 -11.18
CA ASP A 18 8.63 18.02 -9.97
C ASP A 18 7.73 17.54 -8.82
N TYR A 19 7.25 16.30 -8.93
CA TYR A 19 6.48 15.64 -7.89
C TYR A 19 7.27 15.62 -6.57
N LYS A 20 6.59 15.79 -5.43
CA LYS A 20 7.23 15.91 -4.10
C LYS A 20 7.21 14.63 -3.26
N PHE A 21 6.39 13.66 -3.63
CA PHE A 21 6.39 12.37 -2.95
C PHE A 21 7.70 11.62 -3.27
N ARG A 22 8.28 11.02 -2.25
CA ARG A 22 9.58 10.30 -2.30
C ARG A 22 9.50 8.91 -1.67
N GLU A 23 8.57 8.73 -0.76
CA GLU A 23 8.45 7.53 0.04
C GLU A 23 7.00 7.05 -0.05
N VAL A 24 6.82 5.78 -0.39
CA VAL A 24 5.51 5.14 -0.53
C VAL A 24 5.46 3.94 0.40
N TYR A 25 4.33 3.82 1.09
CA TYR A 25 4.00 2.73 1.99
C TYR A 25 2.66 2.13 1.57
N LEU A 26 2.50 0.82 1.74
CA LEU A 26 1.24 0.12 1.44
C LEU A 26 0.63 -0.47 2.71
N LEU A 27 -0.63 -0.14 2.99
CA LEU A 27 -1.44 -0.82 4.00
C LEU A 27 -2.49 -1.64 3.26
N SER A 28 -2.50 -2.95 3.46
CA SER A 28 -3.40 -3.89 2.77
C SER A 28 -4.14 -4.77 3.77
N THR A 29 -5.38 -5.12 3.44
CA THR A 29 -6.22 -6.05 4.21
C THR A 29 -6.84 -7.06 3.26
N ALA A 30 -7.00 -8.31 3.67
CA ALA A 30 -7.70 -9.33 2.90
C ALA A 30 -8.44 -10.31 3.80
N ALA A 31 -9.46 -10.98 3.23
CA ALA A 31 -10.20 -12.04 3.92
C ALA A 31 -9.32 -13.28 4.12
N GLU A 32 -8.44 -13.56 3.16
CA GLU A 32 -7.43 -14.61 3.21
C GLU A 32 -6.20 -14.19 4.05
N ASP A 33 -5.52 -15.13 4.70
CA ASP A 33 -4.44 -14.87 5.67
C ASP A 33 -3.05 -15.37 5.22
N GLU A 34 -2.94 -15.86 3.99
CA GLU A 34 -1.67 -16.33 3.48
C GLU A 34 -0.74 -15.15 3.17
N ASP A 35 0.56 -15.31 3.46
CA ASP A 35 1.58 -14.26 3.29
C ASP A 35 1.68 -13.72 1.85
N TYR A 36 1.26 -14.50 0.85
CA TYR A 36 1.27 -14.13 -0.56
C TYR A 36 0.00 -13.39 -1.02
N THR A 37 -1.00 -13.25 -0.16
CA THR A 37 -2.34 -12.76 -0.53
C THR A 37 -2.29 -11.34 -1.10
N ASP A 38 -1.41 -10.48 -0.57
CA ASP A 38 -1.27 -9.10 -1.03
C ASP A 38 -0.23 -8.90 -2.14
N GLU A 39 0.41 -9.97 -2.65
CA GLU A 39 1.50 -9.87 -3.63
C GLU A 39 1.10 -9.11 -4.89
N LYS A 40 -0.13 -9.32 -5.38
CA LYS A 40 -0.64 -8.60 -6.56
C LYS A 40 -0.82 -7.11 -6.28
N ALA A 41 -1.26 -6.74 -5.08
CA ALA A 41 -1.38 -5.34 -4.68
C ALA A 41 0.00 -4.68 -4.59
N VAL A 42 0.96 -5.38 -3.96
CA VAL A 42 2.37 -4.96 -3.88
C VAL A 42 2.98 -4.79 -5.28
N SER A 43 2.79 -5.77 -6.16
CA SER A 43 3.29 -5.72 -7.55
C SER A 43 2.70 -4.54 -8.32
N GLY A 44 1.39 -4.28 -8.18
CA GLY A 44 0.74 -3.13 -8.81
C GLY A 44 1.29 -1.79 -8.35
N VAL A 45 1.53 -1.63 -7.03
CA VAL A 45 2.15 -0.42 -6.48
C VAL A 45 3.60 -0.27 -6.93
N ASN A 46 4.38 -1.35 -6.95
CA ASN A 46 5.76 -1.33 -7.44
C ASN A 46 5.84 -0.93 -8.92
N GLY A 47 4.99 -1.50 -9.78
CA GLY A 47 4.98 -1.12 -11.20
C GLY A 47 4.64 0.35 -11.44
N TRP A 48 3.84 0.96 -10.55
CA TRP A 48 3.62 2.41 -10.56
C TRP A 48 4.85 3.18 -10.05
N ILE A 49 5.46 2.74 -8.95
CA ILE A 49 6.68 3.37 -8.39
C ILE A 49 7.83 3.35 -9.40
N ASP A 50 7.96 2.28 -10.19
CA ASP A 50 8.99 2.14 -11.24
C ASP A 50 8.89 3.26 -12.30
N CYS A 51 7.72 3.88 -12.46
CA CYS A 51 7.55 5.04 -13.32
C CYS A 51 8.06 6.35 -12.69
N PHE A 52 8.34 6.40 -11.38
CA PHE A 52 8.75 7.61 -10.67
C PHE A 52 10.13 7.43 -10.03
N GLU A 53 11.20 7.72 -10.78
CA GLU A 53 12.60 7.48 -10.41
C GLU A 53 13.03 8.01 -9.02
N LYS A 54 12.41 9.09 -8.52
CA LYS A 54 12.75 9.68 -7.22
C LYS A 54 12.02 9.03 -6.05
N VAL A 55 11.14 8.05 -6.31
CA VAL A 55 10.26 7.42 -5.32
C VAL A 55 10.84 6.08 -4.89
N LYS A 56 10.69 5.76 -3.61
CA LYS A 56 11.09 4.49 -3.03
C LYS A 56 9.91 3.84 -2.33
N PHE A 57 9.75 2.54 -2.55
CA PHE A 57 8.89 1.71 -1.71
C PHE A 57 9.58 1.47 -0.37
N LYS A 58 9.00 1.98 0.72
CA LYS A 58 9.64 2.02 2.04
C LYS A 58 9.12 0.98 3.01
N GLY A 59 7.96 0.39 2.73
CA GLY A 59 7.43 -0.70 3.54
C GLY A 59 5.98 -1.00 3.25
N LYS A 60 5.52 -2.13 3.79
CA LYS A 60 4.12 -2.53 3.79
C LYS A 60 3.70 -3.05 5.15
N VAL A 61 2.40 -2.98 5.42
CA VAL A 61 1.75 -3.71 6.51
C VAL A 61 0.54 -4.41 5.91
N PHE A 62 0.45 -5.72 6.15
CA PHE A 62 -0.64 -6.56 5.67
C PHE A 62 -1.43 -7.11 6.86
N ALA A 63 -2.75 -7.07 6.77
CA ALA A 63 -3.67 -7.71 7.70
C ALA A 63 -4.54 -8.72 6.94
N GLY A 64 -4.12 -9.98 6.93
CA GLY A 64 -4.91 -11.09 6.44
C GLY A 64 -5.97 -11.55 7.45
N GLY A 65 -6.89 -12.41 7.02
CA GLY A 65 -7.94 -12.94 7.89
C GLY A 65 -8.97 -11.89 8.35
N VAL A 66 -9.11 -10.78 7.62
CA VAL A 66 -10.00 -9.65 7.94
C VAL A 66 -10.96 -9.43 6.79
N ASN A 67 -12.21 -9.80 6.99
CA ASN A 67 -13.26 -9.76 5.97
C ASN A 67 -14.35 -8.74 6.33
N ASP A 68 -14.87 -8.84 7.55
CA ASP A 68 -16.02 -8.06 7.99
C ASP A 68 -15.63 -6.77 8.72
N ARG A 69 -16.57 -5.84 8.73
CA ARG A 69 -16.39 -4.55 9.41
C ARG A 69 -16.10 -4.79 10.89
N GLY A 70 -14.96 -4.28 11.34
CA GLY A 70 -14.56 -4.30 12.74
C GLY A 70 -13.73 -5.52 13.13
N GLU A 71 -13.59 -6.53 12.27
CA GLU A 71 -12.73 -7.69 12.54
C GLU A 71 -11.26 -7.32 12.71
N ILE A 72 -10.83 -6.22 12.08
CA ILE A 72 -9.48 -5.68 12.25
C ILE A 72 -9.18 -5.27 13.71
N ALA A 73 -10.18 -5.08 14.57
CA ALA A 73 -9.98 -4.63 15.94
C ALA A 73 -9.16 -5.66 16.75
N GLY A 74 -8.05 -5.21 17.34
CA GLY A 74 -7.13 -6.08 18.07
C GLY A 74 -6.13 -6.84 17.19
N HIS A 75 -6.20 -6.71 15.87
CA HIS A 75 -5.26 -7.34 14.95
C HIS A 75 -3.84 -6.76 15.11
N LYS A 76 -2.80 -7.61 15.12
CA LYS A 76 -1.39 -7.21 15.31
C LYS A 76 -0.93 -6.13 14.31
N ALA A 77 -1.44 -6.19 13.08
CA ALA A 77 -1.13 -5.25 12.01
C ALA A 77 -1.51 -3.79 12.36
N LEU A 78 -2.48 -3.56 13.26
CA LEU A 78 -2.79 -2.20 13.71
C LEU A 78 -1.61 -1.58 14.48
N ASN A 79 -0.95 -2.37 15.33
CA ASN A 79 0.22 -1.91 16.07
C ASN A 79 1.42 -1.74 15.14
N GLU A 80 1.60 -2.63 14.17
CA GLU A 80 2.65 -2.52 13.14
C GLU A 80 2.46 -1.26 12.29
N ALA A 81 1.24 -1.00 11.81
CA ALA A 81 0.89 0.21 11.05
C ALA A 81 1.09 1.48 11.88
N TYR A 82 0.71 1.46 13.16
CA TYR A 82 0.93 2.58 14.07
C TYR A 82 2.43 2.86 14.29
N ALA A 83 3.23 1.81 14.53
CA ALA A 83 4.66 1.93 14.74
C ALA A 83 5.38 2.41 13.46
N LEU A 84 4.99 1.91 12.30
CA LEU A 84 5.48 2.36 11.00
C LEU A 84 5.20 3.85 10.80
N GLY A 85 3.95 4.29 11.00
CA GLY A 85 3.56 5.69 10.86
C GLY A 85 4.28 6.63 11.83
N LYS A 86 4.58 6.17 13.05
CA LYS A 86 5.33 6.95 14.05
C LYS A 86 6.79 7.19 13.69
N SER A 87 7.35 6.41 12.77
CA SER A 87 8.75 6.50 12.33
C SER A 87 8.99 7.43 11.13
N ILE A 88 7.93 8.06 10.62
CA ILE A 88 7.91 8.99 9.47
C ILE A 88 7.83 10.43 9.99
#